data_AF-A0A2G9SBW7-F1
#
_entry.id   AF-A0A2G9SBW7-F1
#
_cell.length_a   1.000
_cell.length_b   1.000
_cell.length_c   1.000
_cell.angle_alpha   90.00
_cell.angle_beta   90.00
_cell.angle_gamma   90.00
#
_symmetry.space_group_name_H-M   'P 1'
#
loop_
_entity.id
_entity.type
_entity.pdbx_description
1 polymer ?
#
loop_
_entity_poly.entity_id
_entity_poly.type
_entity_poly.pdbx_seq_one_letter_code
_entity_poly.pdbx_strand_id
1 'polypeptide(L)'
;MERIQNPEYSTTMDVAPVILAAHRNNYEILTMLLKQDVSLPKPHAVGCECTLCTAKNKKDSLRHSRFRLDIYRCLASPSLIMLTEEDPILRAFELSADLKELSLVEVEFRNDYEELAQKCKTFAKDLLAQARNSRELEVILNHQSSDEPLDKRGLLEERMNLSRLKLAIKYNQK
;
A
#
# COMPACT_ATOMS: atom_id res chain seq x y z
N MET A 1 14.21 35.86 8.12
CA MET A 1 14.73 34.73 7.31
C MET A 1 13.76 34.54 6.17
N GLU A 2 14.15 35.01 4.98
CA GLU A 2 13.32 34.96 3.77
C GLU A 2 13.15 33.51 3.33
N ARG A 3 11.91 33.10 3.08
CA ARG A 3 11.62 31.78 2.51
C ARG A 3 12.04 31.81 1.05
N ILE A 4 13.13 31.11 0.73
CA ILE A 4 13.50 30.80 -0.64
C ILE A 4 12.39 29.91 -1.21
N GLN A 5 11.44 30.51 -1.92
CA GLN A 5 10.47 29.77 -2.74
C GLN A 5 11.17 29.41 -4.04
N ASN A 6 11.53 28.13 -4.16
CA ASN A 6 12.05 27.57 -5.40
C ASN A 6 10.85 27.30 -6.33
N PRO A 7 10.70 27.99 -7.47
CA PRO A 7 9.48 27.93 -8.29
C PRO A 7 9.24 26.57 -8.96
N GLU A 8 10.26 25.72 -9.04
CA GLU A 8 10.18 24.41 -9.72
C GLU A 8 9.58 23.30 -8.84
N TYR A 9 9.30 23.57 -7.56
CA TYR A 9 8.66 22.63 -6.64
C TYR A 9 7.50 23.29 -5.89
N SER A 10 6.49 23.77 -6.62
CA SER A 10 5.18 24.07 -6.04
C SER A 10 4.49 22.75 -5.66
N THR A 11 4.94 22.15 -4.55
CA THR A 11 4.16 21.10 -3.89
C THR A 11 2.87 21.76 -3.44
N THR A 12 1.73 21.19 -3.86
CA THR A 12 0.42 21.61 -3.39
C THR A 12 0.48 21.65 -1.86
N MET A 13 0.18 22.80 -1.26
CA MET A 13 0.36 23.14 0.18
C MET A 13 -0.31 22.18 1.19
N ASP A 14 -0.89 21.08 0.73
CA ASP A 14 -1.71 20.13 1.49
C ASP A 14 -1.01 18.76 1.69
N VAL A 15 0.18 18.53 1.13
CA VAL A 15 0.84 17.22 1.19
C VAL A 15 1.76 17.12 2.41
N ALA A 16 1.43 16.21 3.33
CA ALA A 16 2.22 15.96 4.54
C ALA A 16 3.65 15.47 4.21
N PRO A 17 4.68 15.80 5.01
CA PRO A 17 6.07 15.40 4.75
C PRO A 17 6.26 13.89 4.56
N VAL A 18 5.50 13.08 5.30
CA VAL A 18 5.52 11.61 5.17
C VAL A 18 5.04 11.12 3.80
N ILE A 19 4.05 11.79 3.20
CA ILE A 19 3.56 11.46 1.86
C ILE A 19 4.66 11.72 0.82
N LEU A 20 5.34 12.86 0.93
CA LEU A 20 6.44 13.21 0.01
C LEU A 20 7.62 12.23 0.13
N ALA A 21 7.98 11.86 1.36
CA ALA A 21 9.02 10.87 1.61
C ALA A 21 8.64 9.49 1.01
N ALA A 22 7.39 9.07 1.16
CA ALA A 22 6.87 7.82 0.60
C ALA A 22 6.85 7.85 -0.93
N HIS A 23 6.45 8.97 -1.55
CA HIS A 23 6.48 9.12 -3.01
C HIS A 23 7.88 9.00 -3.59
N ARG A 24 8.92 9.36 -2.82
CA ARG A 24 10.33 9.18 -3.19
C ARG A 24 10.91 7.83 -2.77
N ASN A 25 10.09 6.98 -2.15
CA ASN A 25 10.46 5.65 -1.65
C ASN A 25 11.73 5.65 -0.77
N ASN A 26 11.99 6.75 -0.04
CA ASN A 26 13.21 6.91 0.74
C ASN A 26 13.06 6.28 2.13
N TYR A 27 13.65 5.10 2.31
CA TYR A 27 13.56 4.32 3.54
C TYR A 27 14.08 5.06 4.77
N GLU A 28 15.21 5.75 4.67
CA GLU A 28 15.84 6.44 5.81
C GLU A 28 14.98 7.59 6.30
N ILE A 29 14.49 8.43 5.39
CA ILE A 29 13.63 9.58 5.74
C ILE A 29 12.32 9.07 6.34
N LEU A 30 11.70 8.05 5.74
CA LEU A 30 10.49 7.45 6.27
C LEU A 30 10.70 6.89 7.69
N THR A 31 11.80 6.19 7.92
CA THR A 31 12.15 5.66 9.23
C THR A 31 12.28 6.77 10.27
N MET A 32 12.95 7.88 9.92
CA MET A 32 13.08 9.03 10.81
C MET A 32 11.74 9.68 11.13
N LEU A 33 10.87 9.85 10.14
CA LEU A 33 9.54 10.44 10.32
C LEU A 33 8.61 9.54 11.15
N LEU A 34 8.64 8.23 10.92
CA LEU A 34 7.81 7.27 11.67
C LEU A 34 8.23 7.16 13.15
N LYS A 35 9.52 7.33 13.46
CA LYS A 35 10.02 7.39 14.85
C LYS A 35 9.51 8.60 15.64
N GLN A 36 8.99 9.62 14.97
CA GLN A 36 8.42 10.81 15.59
C GLN A 36 6.90 10.70 15.78
N ASP A 37 6.31 9.50 15.65
CA ASP A 37 4.88 9.22 15.75
C ASP A 37 4.02 10.09 14.82
N VAL A 38 4.53 10.39 13.62
CA VAL A 38 3.76 11.10 12.60
C VAL A 38 2.61 10.22 12.12
N SER A 39 1.37 10.68 12.30
CA SER A 39 0.18 9.97 11.84
C SER A 39 0.17 9.81 10.32
N LEU A 40 -0.01 8.57 9.86
CA LEU A 40 -0.25 8.30 8.44
C LEU A 40 -1.67 8.69 8.05
N PRO A 41 -1.86 9.40 6.91
CA PRO A 41 -3.18 9.74 6.42
C PRO A 41 -3.89 8.47 5.92
N LYS A 42 -5.12 8.24 6.39
CA LYS A 42 -5.97 7.16 5.89
C LYS A 42 -6.95 7.74 4.85
N PRO A 43 -7.02 7.16 3.64
CA PRO A 43 -7.94 7.63 2.62
C PRO A 43 -9.38 7.30 3.04
N HIS A 44 -10.30 8.24 2.88
CA HIS A 44 -11.72 7.95 2.98
C HIS A 44 -12.20 7.26 1.69
N ALA A 45 -13.26 6.46 1.80
CA ALA A 45 -13.91 5.84 0.65
C ALA A 45 -14.41 6.89 -0.36
N VAL A 46 -14.49 6.51 -1.63
CA VAL A 46 -15.13 7.34 -2.65
C VAL A 46 -16.60 7.50 -2.28
N GLY A 47 -17.12 8.73 -2.32
CA GLY A 47 -18.50 9.01 -1.88
C GLY A 47 -18.71 9.15 -0.38
N CYS A 48 -17.65 9.23 0.44
CA CYS A 48 -17.80 9.46 1.88
C CYS A 48 -18.59 10.76 2.20
N GLU A 49 -19.61 10.64 3.05
CA GLU A 49 -20.54 11.73 3.40
C GLU A 49 -20.13 12.52 4.67
N CYS A 50 -18.88 12.36 5.14
CA CYS A 50 -18.43 13.12 6.30
C CYS A 50 -18.32 14.62 5.98
N THR A 51 -18.49 15.47 6.99
CA THR A 51 -18.48 16.94 6.84
C THR A 51 -17.25 17.46 6.10
N LEU A 52 -16.07 16.88 6.36
CA LEU A 52 -14.82 17.24 5.72
C LEU A 52 -14.78 16.85 4.23
N CYS A 53 -15.20 15.63 3.88
CA CYS A 53 -15.25 15.17 2.49
C CYS A 53 -16.29 15.96 1.69
N THR A 54 -17.48 16.18 2.24
CA THR A 54 -18.52 16.99 1.58
C THR A 54 -18.06 18.43 1.36
N ALA A 55 -17.38 19.03 2.34
CA ALA A 55 -16.85 20.39 2.21
C ALA A 55 -15.73 20.47 1.15
N LYS A 56 -14.77 19.53 1.16
CA LYS A 56 -13.70 19.48 0.15
C LYS A 56 -14.26 19.24 -1.25
N ASN A 57 -15.21 18.32 -1.39
CA ASN A 57 -15.83 18.00 -2.67
C ASN A 57 -16.65 19.16 -3.26
N LYS A 58 -17.38 19.91 -2.41
CA LYS A 58 -18.10 21.12 -2.82
C LYS A 58 -17.17 22.26 -3.22
N LYS A 59 -16.00 22.36 -2.59
CA LYS A 59 -15.00 23.39 -2.90
C LYS A 59 -14.24 23.08 -4.19
N ASP A 60 -13.70 21.87 -4.30
CA ASP A 60 -12.93 21.40 -5.44
C ASP A 60 -12.87 19.87 -5.42
N SER A 61 -13.76 19.24 -6.20
CA SER A 61 -13.87 17.79 -6.31
C SER A 61 -12.61 17.16 -6.91
N LEU A 62 -12.04 17.77 -7.95
CA LEU A 62 -10.86 17.24 -8.64
C LEU A 62 -9.63 17.24 -7.73
N ARG A 63 -9.41 18.34 -6.99
CA ARG A 63 -8.33 18.42 -6.00
C ARG A 63 -8.53 17.43 -4.86
N HIS A 64 -9.79 17.17 -4.46
CA HIS A 64 -10.09 16.17 -3.44
C HIS A 64 -9.74 14.75 -3.91
N SER A 65 -10.13 14.37 -5.13
CA SER A 65 -9.77 13.07 -5.72
C SER A 65 -8.27 12.95 -5.97
N ARG A 66 -7.60 14.02 -6.44
CA ARG A 66 -6.13 14.02 -6.59
C ARG A 66 -5.42 13.78 -5.27
N PHE A 67 -5.87 14.42 -4.20
CA PHE A 67 -5.31 14.21 -2.86
C PHE A 67 -5.52 12.77 -2.36
N ARG A 68 -6.68 12.16 -2.68
CA ARG A 68 -6.94 10.74 -2.38
C ARG A 68 -5.94 9.84 -3.08
N LEU A 69 -5.71 10.08 -4.38
CA LEU A 69 -4.69 9.36 -5.15
C LEU A 69 -3.29 9.53 -4.55
N ASP A 70 -2.92 10.73 -4.10
CA ASP A 70 -1.62 10.97 -3.48
C ASP A 70 -1.45 10.20 -2.16
N ILE A 71 -2.52 10.02 -1.38
CA ILE A 71 -2.51 9.14 -0.20
C ILE A 71 -2.31 7.68 -0.63
N TYR A 72 -3.03 7.20 -1.64
CA TYR A 72 -2.83 5.83 -2.13
C TYR A 72 -1.43 5.60 -2.69
N ARG A 73 -0.84 6.59 -3.37
CA ARG A 73 0.55 6.55 -3.83
C ARG A 73 1.54 6.48 -2.67
N CYS A 74 1.24 7.14 -1.54
CA CYS A 74 2.02 7.01 -0.30
C CYS A 74 1.92 5.58 0.25
N LEU A 75 0.70 5.06 0.42
CA LEU A 75 0.45 3.72 0.97
C LEU A 75 1.02 2.60 0.09
N ALA A 76 1.08 2.79 -1.22
CA ALA A 76 1.67 1.85 -2.17
C ALA A 76 3.20 1.89 -2.22
N SER A 77 3.86 2.73 -1.42
CA SER A 77 5.33 2.79 -1.36
C SER A 77 5.89 1.49 -0.74
N PRO A 78 6.80 0.78 -1.44
CA PRO A 78 7.47 -0.40 -0.91
C PRO A 78 8.14 -0.16 0.45
N SER A 79 8.90 0.93 0.57
CA SER A 79 9.61 1.29 1.80
C SER A 79 8.64 1.56 2.95
N LEU A 80 7.48 2.17 2.68
CA LEU A 80 6.48 2.40 3.72
C LEU A 80 5.85 1.09 4.18
N ILE A 81 5.40 0.24 3.24
CA ILE A 81 4.81 -1.08 3.53
C ILE A 81 5.77 -1.91 4.39
N MET A 82 7.07 -1.90 4.07
CA MET A 82 8.09 -2.62 4.84
C MET A 82 8.29 -2.11 6.27
N LEU A 83 8.03 -0.83 6.51
CA LEU A 83 8.23 -0.21 7.82
C LEU A 83 7.00 -0.33 8.72
N THR A 84 5.80 -0.45 8.16
CA THR A 84 4.54 -0.32 8.90
C THR A 84 3.74 -1.61 9.03
N GLU A 85 3.94 -2.58 8.13
CA GLU A 85 3.08 -3.77 8.03
C GLU A 85 3.79 -5.01 8.56
N GLU A 86 3.07 -5.83 9.34
CA GLU A 86 3.59 -7.11 9.84
C GLU A 86 3.70 -8.15 8.72
N ASP A 87 2.70 -8.20 7.83
CA ASP A 87 2.68 -9.05 6.65
C ASP A 87 2.66 -8.22 5.35
N PRO A 88 3.83 -7.82 4.85
CA PRO A 88 3.94 -6.92 3.71
C PRO A 88 3.47 -7.54 2.38
N ILE A 89 3.52 -8.88 2.27
CA ILE A 89 3.07 -9.59 1.07
C ILE A 89 1.54 -9.59 1.03
N LEU A 90 0.89 -9.90 2.16
CA LEU A 90 -0.58 -9.83 2.24
C LEU A 90 -1.05 -8.41 1.98
N ARG A 91 -0.42 -7.42 2.63
CA ARG A 91 -0.80 -6.03 2.45
C ARG A 91 -0.70 -5.59 0.99
N ALA A 92 0.38 -5.96 0.31
CA ALA A 92 0.55 -5.65 -1.11
C ALA A 92 -0.54 -6.28 -1.98
N PHE A 93 -0.99 -7.50 -1.67
CA PHE A 93 -2.08 -8.16 -2.40
C PHE A 93 -3.41 -7.43 -2.21
N GLU A 94 -3.78 -7.14 -0.96
CA GLU A 94 -5.00 -6.40 -0.61
C GLU A 94 -5.00 -5.03 -1.28
N LEU A 95 -3.93 -4.26 -1.10
CA LEU A 95 -3.82 -2.92 -1.66
C LEU A 95 -3.88 -2.94 -3.19
N SER A 96 -3.27 -3.93 -3.84
CA SER A 96 -3.35 -4.06 -5.31
C SER A 96 -4.78 -4.33 -5.81
N ALA A 97 -5.60 -5.03 -5.02
CA ALA A 97 -7.00 -5.28 -5.35
C ALA A 97 -7.86 -4.02 -5.10
N ASP A 98 -7.67 -3.34 -3.97
CA ASP A 98 -8.34 -2.08 -3.65
C ASP A 98 -8.07 -1.03 -4.73
N LEU A 99 -6.81 -0.87 -5.15
CA LEU A 99 -6.41 0.06 -6.21
C LEU A 99 -7.05 -0.30 -7.56
N LYS A 100 -7.21 -1.59 -7.86
CA LYS A 100 -7.87 -2.04 -9.08
C LYS A 100 -9.37 -1.78 -9.05
N GLU A 101 -10.02 -1.88 -7.90
CA GLU A 101 -11.41 -1.49 -7.74
C GLU A 101 -11.58 0.03 -7.89
N LEU A 102 -10.69 0.81 -7.28
CA LEU A 102 -10.69 2.27 -7.38
C LEU A 102 -10.50 2.76 -8.82
N SER A 103 -9.74 2.06 -9.66
CA SER A 103 -9.58 2.42 -11.07
C SER A 103 -10.87 2.30 -11.90
N LEU A 104 -11.84 1.51 -11.41
CA LEU A 104 -13.17 1.39 -12.00
C LEU A 104 -14.12 2.50 -11.52
N VAL A 105 -13.90 3.00 -10.29
CA VAL A 105 -14.75 4.02 -9.65
C VAL A 105 -14.31 5.44 -10.02
N GLU A 106 -13.04 5.79 -9.84
CA GLU A 106 -12.47 7.10 -10.19
C GLU A 106 -11.76 7.01 -11.55
N VAL A 107 -12.57 6.98 -12.61
CA VAL A 107 -12.14 6.72 -13.99
C VAL A 107 -11.16 7.75 -14.54
N GLU A 108 -11.18 8.97 -14.01
CA GLU A 108 -10.28 10.06 -14.36
C GLU A 108 -8.81 9.76 -14.00
N PHE A 109 -8.59 8.93 -12.97
CA PHE A 109 -7.28 8.51 -12.49
C PHE A 109 -7.03 7.01 -12.69
N ARG A 110 -7.81 6.35 -13.57
CA ARG A 110 -7.72 4.91 -13.81
C ARG A 110 -6.29 4.43 -14.03
N ASN A 111 -5.56 5.10 -14.93
CA ASN A 111 -4.19 4.71 -15.28
C ASN A 111 -3.23 4.84 -14.09
N ASP A 112 -3.36 5.90 -13.27
CA ASP A 112 -2.55 6.09 -12.07
C ASP A 112 -2.81 4.95 -11.06
N TYR A 113 -4.07 4.60 -10.84
CA TYR A 113 -4.44 3.52 -9.92
C TYR A 113 -3.95 2.15 -10.41
N GLU A 114 -4.07 1.85 -11.70
CA GLU A 114 -3.56 0.62 -12.29
C GLU A 114 -2.03 0.51 -12.21
N GLU A 115 -1.31 1.62 -12.38
CA GLU A 115 0.15 1.67 -12.20
C GLU A 115 0.54 1.40 -10.74
N LEU A 116 -0.16 2.00 -9.77
CA LEU A 116 0.06 1.74 -8.35
C LEU A 116 -0.25 0.28 -7.98
N ALA A 117 -1.32 -0.27 -8.54
CA ALA A 117 -1.66 -1.68 -8.33
C ALA A 117 -0.52 -2.57 -8.84
N GLN A 118 0.01 -2.31 -10.05
CA GLN A 118 1.14 -3.04 -10.60
C GLN A 118 2.43 -2.90 -9.76
N LYS A 119 2.71 -1.72 -9.22
CA LYS A 119 3.83 -1.53 -8.28
C LYS A 119 3.71 -2.43 -7.05
N CYS A 120 2.52 -2.54 -6.46
CA CYS A 120 2.28 -3.43 -5.31
C CYS A 120 2.50 -4.91 -5.68
N LYS A 121 2.04 -5.34 -6.87
CA LYS A 121 2.28 -6.71 -7.36
C LYS A 121 3.76 -7.01 -7.57
N THR A 122 4.46 -6.06 -8.20
CA THR A 122 5.89 -6.17 -8.47
C THR A 122 6.68 -6.22 -7.18
N PHE A 123 6.33 -5.37 -6.21
CA PHE A 123 6.93 -5.40 -4.87
C PHE A 123 6.78 -6.75 -4.18
N ALA A 124 5.58 -7.34 -4.15
CA ALA A 124 5.36 -8.65 -3.53
C ALA A 124 6.16 -9.76 -4.23
N LYS A 125 6.23 -9.72 -5.56
CA LYS A 125 7.05 -10.64 -6.37
C LYS A 125 8.53 -10.49 -6.06
N ASP A 126 9.04 -9.26 -6.03
CA ASP A 126 10.45 -8.97 -5.78
C ASP A 126 10.87 -9.36 -4.37
N LEU A 127 9.98 -9.17 -3.38
CA LEU A 127 10.19 -9.61 -2.01
C LEU A 127 10.27 -11.13 -1.90
N LEU A 128 9.37 -11.86 -2.57
CA LEU A 128 9.41 -13.33 -2.65
C LEU A 128 10.69 -13.83 -3.33
N ALA A 129 11.19 -13.11 -4.34
CA ALA A 129 12.41 -13.46 -5.05
C ALA A 129 13.68 -13.33 -4.19
N GLN A 130 13.64 -12.65 -3.05
CA GLN A 130 14.76 -12.56 -2.11
C GLN A 130 14.95 -13.81 -1.24
N ALA A 131 14.00 -14.76 -1.24
CA ALA A 131 14.13 -16.00 -0.47
C ALA A 131 15.34 -16.83 -0.98
N ARG A 132 16.25 -17.18 -0.07
CA ARG A 132 17.54 -17.81 -0.43
C ARG A 132 17.50 -19.33 -0.40
N ASN A 133 16.51 -19.91 0.25
CA ASN A 133 16.38 -21.35 0.41
C ASN A 133 14.91 -21.78 0.36
N SER A 134 14.70 -23.08 0.10
CA SER A 134 13.37 -23.67 0.02
C SER A 134 12.59 -23.59 1.34
N ARG A 135 13.29 -23.51 2.47
CA ARG A 135 12.68 -23.43 3.80
C ARG A 135 12.03 -22.06 4.04
N GLU A 136 12.70 -20.96 3.69
CA GLU A 136 12.13 -19.60 3.73
C GLU A 136 10.90 -19.51 2.84
N LEU A 137 11.00 -20.05 1.63
CA LEU A 137 9.88 -20.06 0.69
C LEU A 137 8.69 -20.89 1.23
N GLU A 138 8.96 -22.06 1.82
CA GLU A 138 7.94 -22.92 2.45
C GLU A 138 7.22 -22.19 3.60
N VAL A 139 7.95 -21.44 4.42
CA VAL A 139 7.38 -20.62 5.50
C VAL A 139 6.47 -19.53 4.93
N ILE A 140 6.94 -18.77 3.94
CA ILE A 140 6.16 -17.67 3.36
C ILE A 140 4.90 -18.20 2.66
N LEU A 141 5.02 -19.30 1.90
CA LEU A 141 3.91 -19.84 1.11
C LEU A 141 2.81 -20.47 1.97
N ASN A 142 3.17 -20.99 3.15
CA ASN A 142 2.23 -21.62 4.07
C ASN A 142 1.78 -20.70 5.21
N HIS A 143 2.28 -19.46 5.29
CA HIS A 143 1.92 -18.53 6.35
C HIS A 143 0.43 -18.15 6.30
N GLN A 144 -0.27 -18.40 7.40
CA GLN A 144 -1.66 -18.02 7.65
C GLN A 144 -1.68 -16.84 8.61
N SER A 145 -2.45 -15.80 8.28
CA SER A 145 -2.67 -14.61 9.12
C SER A 145 -3.74 -14.82 10.20
N SER A 146 -4.35 -16.02 10.27
CA SER A 146 -5.35 -16.39 11.26
C SER A 146 -4.71 -17.24 12.36
N ASP A 147 -4.94 -16.87 13.63
CA ASP A 147 -4.67 -17.67 14.84
C ASP A 147 -5.56 -18.93 14.91
N GLU A 148 -5.92 -19.53 13.77
CA GLU A 148 -6.61 -20.81 13.79
C GLU A 148 -5.64 -21.90 14.27
N PRO A 149 -6.02 -22.69 15.29
CA PRO A 149 -5.12 -23.66 15.89
C PRO A 149 -4.70 -24.66 14.82
N LEU A 150 -3.38 -24.75 14.57
CA LEU A 150 -2.82 -25.76 13.69
C LEU A 150 -3.26 -27.14 14.19
N ASP A 151 -4.12 -27.80 13.40
CA ASP A 151 -4.49 -29.18 13.64
C ASP A 151 -3.22 -30.02 13.37
N LYS A 152 -2.61 -30.54 14.44
CA LYS A 152 -1.32 -31.27 14.43
C LYS A 152 -1.43 -32.65 13.78
N ARG A 153 -2.01 -32.74 12.58
CA ARG A 153 -2.12 -33.98 11.81
C ARG A 153 -1.18 -33.90 10.61
N GLY A 154 0.00 -34.48 10.79
CA GLY A 154 0.86 -34.94 9.70
C GLY A 154 1.78 -33.88 9.10
N LEU A 155 3.04 -33.88 9.55
CA LEU A 155 4.19 -33.10 9.05
C LEU A 155 4.47 -33.22 7.52
N LEU A 156 3.70 -34.03 6.79
CA LEU A 156 3.79 -34.25 5.34
C LEU A 156 2.61 -33.62 4.57
N GLU A 157 1.42 -33.51 5.18
CA GLU A 157 0.25 -32.83 4.57
C GLU A 157 0.34 -31.30 4.73
N GLU A 158 1.02 -30.82 5.78
CA GLU A 158 1.28 -29.39 6.05
C GLU A 158 2.15 -28.71 4.99
N ARG A 159 2.95 -29.48 4.23
CA ARG A 159 3.80 -28.96 3.15
C ARG A 159 3.03 -28.40 1.95
N MET A 160 1.72 -28.64 1.86
CA MET A 160 0.92 -28.36 0.66
C MET A 160 -0.37 -27.58 0.93
N ASN A 161 -0.54 -26.92 2.08
CA ASN A 161 -1.71 -26.04 2.23
C ASN A 161 -1.59 -24.80 1.32
N LEU A 162 -0.37 -24.30 1.09
CA LEU A 162 -0.02 -23.21 0.17
C LEU A 162 -0.99 -22.03 0.32
N SER A 163 -1.33 -21.68 1.56
CA SER A 163 -2.37 -20.71 1.89
C SER A 163 -2.11 -19.35 1.23
N ARG A 164 -0.84 -18.94 1.15
CA ARG A 164 -0.43 -17.71 0.46
C ARG A 164 -0.63 -17.78 -1.04
N LEU A 165 -0.40 -18.95 -1.65
CA LEU A 165 -0.63 -19.15 -3.08
C LEU A 165 -2.12 -19.09 -3.41
N LYS A 166 -2.98 -19.69 -2.58
CA LYS A 166 -4.43 -19.59 -2.71
C LYS A 166 -4.89 -18.12 -2.64
N LEU A 167 -4.33 -17.35 -1.71
CA LEU A 167 -4.57 -15.90 -1.63
C LEU A 167 -4.07 -15.15 -2.86
N ALA A 168 -2.88 -15.48 -3.38
CA ALA A 168 -2.34 -14.88 -4.59
C ALA A 168 -3.27 -15.09 -5.80
N ILE A 169 -3.83 -16.30 -5.94
CA ILE A 169 -4.83 -16.60 -6.98
C ILE A 169 -6.11 -15.79 -6.76
N LYS A 170 -6.63 -15.74 -5.53
CA LYS A 170 -7.82 -14.95 -5.17
C LYS A 170 -7.67 -13.48 -5.55
N TYR A 171 -6.51 -12.89 -5.26
CA TYR A 171 -6.21 -11.49 -5.56
C TYR A 171 -5.67 -11.25 -6.98
N ASN A 172 -5.72 -12.26 -7.87
CA ASN A 172 -5.22 -12.16 -9.26
C ASN A 172 -3.79 -11.60 -9.35
N GLN A 173 -2.90 -12.13 -8.51
CA GLN A 173 -1.47 -11.86 -8.53
C GLN A 173 -0.87 -12.72 -9.65
N LYS A 174 -0.61 -12.11 -10.81
CA LYS A 174 -0.03 -12.74 -12.00
C LYS A 174 1.28 -12.07 -12.35
#